data_AF-A0A645GSA9-F1
#
_entry.id   AF-A0A645GSA9-F1
#
_cell.length_a   1.000
_cell.length_b   1.000
_cell.length_c   1.000
_cell.angle_alpha   90.00
_cell.angle_beta   90.00
_cell.angle_gamma   90.00
#
_symmetry.space_group_name_H-M   'P 1'
#
loop_
_entity.id
_entity.type
_entity.pdbx_description
1 polymer ?
#
loop_
_entity_poly.entity_id
_entity_poly.type
_entity_poly.pdbx_seq_one_letter_code
_entity_poly.pdbx_strand_id
1 'polypeptide(L)'
;MYLDELELAYAMTVHKSQGSEFPVVIMPMFIGPPLLMNKNLFYTGITRAKKMVVLVGASKAIKFMVDNNRSYERYSALKWRILNILEGDIMKPVESLSQGDEL
;
A
#
# COMPACT_ATOMS: atom_id res chain seq x y z
N MET A 1 -24.99 14.93 -11.44
CA MET A 1 -23.58 15.35 -11.50
C MET A 1 -23.60 16.85 -11.73
N TYR A 2 -23.23 17.63 -10.72
CA TYR A 2 -23.22 19.09 -10.84
C TYR A 2 -21.90 19.52 -11.52
N LEU A 3 -21.96 20.52 -12.39
CA LEU A 3 -20.78 20.98 -13.13
C LEU A 3 -19.66 21.46 -12.18
N ASP A 4 -20.05 21.92 -11.00
CA ASP A 4 -19.16 22.43 -9.94
C ASP A 4 -18.30 21.35 -9.28
N GLU A 5 -18.58 20.06 -9.53
CA GLU A 5 -17.80 18.92 -9.02
C GLU A 5 -16.69 18.46 -9.99
N LEU A 6 -16.58 19.09 -11.17
CA LEU A 6 -15.56 18.77 -12.16
C LEU A 6 -14.27 19.55 -11.91
N GLU A 7 -13.15 18.83 -11.91
CA GLU A 7 -11.80 19.41 -11.87
C GLU A 7 -11.06 19.17 -13.19
N LEU A 8 -10.14 20.07 -13.52
CA LEU A 8 -9.24 19.90 -14.66
C LEU A 8 -8.32 18.68 -14.45
N ALA A 9 -8.16 17.86 -15.50
CA ALA A 9 -7.40 16.61 -15.45
C ALA A 9 -6.10 16.63 -16.27
N TYR A 10 -5.53 17.82 -16.54
CA TYR A 10 -4.23 17.94 -17.25
C TYR A 10 -3.08 17.24 -16.52
N ALA A 11 -3.15 17.23 -15.19
CA ALA A 11 -2.30 16.47 -14.31
C ALA A 11 -3.17 15.85 -13.21
N MET A 12 -2.82 14.64 -12.78
CA MET A 12 -3.51 13.96 -11.70
C MET A 12 -2.51 13.37 -10.71
N THR A 13 -2.94 13.23 -9.47
CA THR A 13 -2.12 12.57 -8.46
C THR A 13 -2.09 11.05 -8.71
N VAL A 14 -1.02 10.40 -8.27
CA VAL A 14 -0.90 8.93 -8.35
C VAL A 14 -2.08 8.25 -7.65
N HIS A 15 -2.57 8.82 -6.54
CA HIS A 15 -3.75 8.32 -5.82
C HIS A 15 -5.03 8.42 -6.65
N LYS A 16 -5.30 9.55 -7.33
CA LYS A 16 -6.46 9.69 -8.21
C LYS A 16 -6.37 8.78 -9.45
N SER A 17 -5.18 8.36 -9.84
CA SER A 17 -4.95 7.42 -10.95
C SER A 17 -5.06 5.93 -10.59
N GLN A 18 -5.40 5.59 -9.33
CA GLN A 18 -5.50 4.19 -8.91
C GLN A 18 -6.49 3.40 -9.77
N GLY A 19 -6.09 2.20 -10.19
CA GLY A 19 -6.89 1.35 -11.10
C GLY A 19 -6.86 1.78 -12.58
N SER A 20 -6.31 2.96 -12.91
CA SER A 20 -6.16 3.43 -14.28
C SER A 20 -4.76 3.15 -14.83
N GLU A 21 -4.63 2.99 -16.14
CA GLU A 21 -3.35 2.83 -16.82
C GLU A 21 -3.32 3.61 -18.13
N PHE A 22 -2.15 4.14 -18.49
CA PHE A 22 -1.96 5.04 -19.62
C PHE A 22 -0.82 4.53 -20.52
N PRO A 23 -0.89 4.71 -21.86
CA PRO A 23 0.20 4.31 -22.75
C PRO A 23 1.55 4.91 -22.35
N VAL A 24 1.56 6.19 -21.97
CA VAL A 24 2.74 6.94 -21.54
C VAL A 24 2.40 7.73 -20.28
N VAL A 25 3.30 7.73 -19.30
CA VAL A 25 3.20 8.57 -18.09
C VAL A 25 4.39 9.50 -18.04
N ILE A 26 4.13 10.79 -17.85
CA ILE A 26 5.16 11.81 -17.59
C ILE A 26 5.05 12.18 -16.11
N MET A 27 6.11 11.93 -15.33
CA MET A 27 6.10 12.12 -13.88
C MET A 27 7.14 13.16 -13.47
N PRO A 28 6.72 14.26 -12.81
CA PRO A 28 7.64 15.22 -12.23
C PRO A 28 8.33 14.63 -10.99
N MET A 29 9.67 14.67 -10.97
CA MET A 29 10.51 14.12 -9.90
C MET A 29 11.30 15.24 -9.21
N PHE A 30 10.65 15.91 -8.26
CA PHE A 30 11.25 16.98 -7.46
C PHE A 30 11.14 16.65 -5.96
N ILE A 31 11.97 17.30 -5.14
CA ILE A 31 11.84 17.16 -3.68
C ILE A 31 10.54 17.83 -3.25
N GLY A 32 9.74 17.12 -2.47
CA GLY A 32 8.44 17.56 -1.97
C GLY A 32 8.21 17.08 -0.53
N PRO A 33 6.94 17.02 -0.09
CA PRO A 33 6.59 16.59 1.25
C PRO A 33 7.14 15.18 1.55
N PRO A 34 7.96 14.99 2.59
CA PRO A 34 8.64 13.71 2.86
C PRO A 34 7.68 12.51 3.01
N LEU A 35 6.46 12.75 3.49
CA LEU A 35 5.42 11.73 3.67
C LEU A 35 4.99 11.08 2.34
N LEU A 36 5.02 11.86 1.25
CA LEU A 36 4.67 11.39 -0.09
C LEU A 36 5.88 10.82 -0.84
N MET A 37 7.10 11.15 -0.38
CA MET A 37 8.34 10.74 -1.03
C MET A 37 8.77 9.33 -0.61
N ASN A 38 7.92 8.33 -0.84
CA ASN A 38 8.18 6.93 -0.48
C ASN A 38 8.19 5.99 -1.70
N LYS A 39 8.82 4.82 -1.54
CA LYS A 39 9.00 3.83 -2.61
C LYS A 39 7.69 3.30 -3.18
N ASN A 40 6.68 3.11 -2.34
CA ASN A 40 5.39 2.56 -2.75
C ASN A 40 4.64 3.52 -3.70
N LEU A 41 4.67 4.83 -3.40
CA LEU A 41 4.04 5.84 -4.25
C LEU A 41 4.76 5.93 -5.60
N PHE A 42 6.10 5.92 -5.58
CA PHE A 42 6.91 5.93 -6.80
C PHE A 42 6.62 4.71 -7.68
N TYR A 43 6.65 3.51 -7.09
CA TYR A 43 6.34 2.27 -7.78
C TYR A 43 4.91 2.26 -8.36
N THR A 44 3.92 2.71 -7.59
CA THR A 44 2.53 2.81 -8.05
C THR A 44 2.42 3.73 -9.27
N GLY A 45 3.10 4.88 -9.22
CA GLY A 45 3.11 5.82 -10.32
C GLY A 45 3.78 5.27 -11.59
N ILE A 46 4.89 4.53 -11.44
CA ILE A 46 5.55 3.83 -12.56
C ILE A 46 4.61 2.80 -13.19
N THR A 47 3.93 1.99 -12.38
CA THR A 47 3.01 0.95 -12.90
C THR A 47 1.75 1.50 -13.54
N ARG A 48 1.50 2.82 -13.50
CA ARG A 48 0.43 3.44 -14.29
C ARG A 48 0.76 3.47 -15.79
N ALA A 49 2.04 3.34 -16.18
CA ALA A 49 2.43 3.34 -17.59
C ALA A 49 2.43 1.94 -18.21
N LYS A 50 1.84 1.82 -19.41
CA LYS A 50 1.83 0.57 -20.19
C LYS A 50 3.04 0.39 -21.10
N LYS A 51 3.57 1.48 -21.66
CA LYS A 51 4.64 1.42 -22.67
C LYS A 51 5.87 2.24 -22.29
N MET A 52 5.69 3.43 -21.71
CA MET A 52 6.81 4.33 -21.43
C MET A 52 6.55 5.21 -20.20
N VAL A 53 7.60 5.41 -19.41
CA VAL A 53 7.63 6.39 -18.33
C VAL A 53 8.70 7.44 -18.66
N VAL A 54 8.34 8.72 -18.55
CA VAL A 54 9.26 9.84 -18.65
C VAL A 54 9.35 10.51 -17.28
N LEU A 55 10.51 10.42 -16.65
CA LEU A 55 10.77 11.09 -15.36
C LEU A 55 11.42 12.44 -15.62
N VAL A 56 10.79 13.52 -15.16
CA VAL A 56 11.27 14.90 -15.39
C VAL A 56 11.64 15.54 -14.07
N GLY A 57 12.92 15.76 -13.82
CA GLY A 57 13.39 16.43 -12.61
C GLY A 57 14.76 15.97 -12.15
N ALA A 58 14.96 15.92 -10.84
CA ALA A 58 16.27 15.70 -10.24
C ALA A 58 16.48 14.23 -9.81
N SER A 59 17.60 13.63 -10.23
CA SER A 59 17.95 12.25 -9.86
C SER A 59 18.02 12.03 -8.35
N LYS A 60 18.33 13.08 -7.56
CA LYS A 60 18.28 13.03 -6.10
C LYS A 60 16.89 12.70 -5.53
N ALA A 61 15.83 13.19 -6.17
CA ALA A 61 14.45 12.95 -5.72
C ALA A 61 14.06 11.48 -5.99
N ILE A 62 14.46 10.96 -7.15
CA ILE A 62 14.28 9.55 -7.51
C ILE A 62 15.01 8.67 -6.49
N LYS A 63 16.31 8.93 -6.26
CA LYS A 63 17.12 8.19 -5.29
C LYS A 63 16.50 8.21 -3.90
N PHE A 64 16.08 9.39 -3.43
CA PHE A 64 15.41 9.53 -2.14
C PHE A 64 14.16 8.65 -2.02
N MET A 65 13.29 8.62 -3.04
CA MET A 65 12.07 7.79 -3.00
C MET A 65 12.38 6.30 -3.07
N VAL A 66 13.38 5.89 -3.86
CA VAL A 66 13.79 4.48 -3.99
C VAL A 66 14.40 3.94 -2.70
N ASP A 67 15.19 4.77 -2.01
CA ASP A 67 15.85 4.44 -0.74
C ASP A 67 14.86 4.52 0.45
N ASN A 68 13.80 5.33 0.35
CA ASN A 68 12.77 5.44 1.38
C ASN A 68 11.78 4.27 1.34
N ASN A 69 12.23 3.12 1.87
CA ASN A 69 11.40 1.94 2.08
C ASN A 69 10.58 1.98 3.38
N ARG A 70 10.33 3.17 3.95
CA ARG A 70 9.38 3.30 5.06
C ARG A 70 7.98 3.03 4.53
N SER A 71 7.59 1.75 4.50
CA SER A 71 6.18 1.42 4.57
C SER A 71 5.69 1.95 5.90
N TYR A 72 4.67 2.81 5.89
CA TYR A 72 3.95 3.12 7.12
C TYR A 72 3.52 1.78 7.72
N GLU A 73 4.09 1.43 8.87
CA GLU A 73 3.70 0.25 9.63
C GLU A 73 2.20 0.37 9.90
N ARG A 74 1.42 -0.47 9.21
CA ARG A 74 -0.03 -0.47 9.37
C ARG A 74 -0.34 -1.41 10.51
N TYR A 75 -0.56 -0.84 11.69
CA TYR A 75 -1.09 -1.59 12.82
C TYR A 75 -2.49 -2.10 12.47
N SER A 76 -2.59 -3.41 12.25
CA SER A 76 -3.84 -4.10 11.97
C SER A 76 -3.87 -5.44 12.69
N ALA A 77 -4.97 -5.71 13.40
CA ALA A 77 -5.19 -7.00 14.06
C ALA A 77 -5.53 -8.14 13.09
N LEU A 78 -5.66 -7.87 11.78
CA LEU A 78 -6.06 -8.88 10.80
C LEU A 78 -5.09 -10.07 10.77
N LYS A 79 -3.78 -9.80 10.78
CA LYS A 79 -2.75 -10.86 10.83
C LYS A 79 -2.94 -11.76 12.05
N TRP A 80 -3.08 -11.13 13.22
CA TRP A 80 -3.29 -11.84 14.48
C TRP A 80 -4.59 -12.66 14.44
N ARG A 81 -5.70 -12.09 13.95
CA ARG A 81 -6.98 -12.80 13.84
C ARG A 81 -6.91 -14.01 12.92
N ILE A 82 -6.26 -13.90 11.76
CA ILE A 82 -6.08 -15.02 10.82
C ILE A 82 -5.28 -16.14 11.49
N LEU A 83 -4.18 -15.80 12.18
CA LEU A 83 -3.36 -16.79 12.88
C LEU A 83 -4.14 -17.52 13.97
N ASN A 84 -4.93 -16.81 14.78
CA ASN A 84 -5.74 -17.45 15.82
C ASN A 84 -6.83 -18.36 15.28
N ILE A 85 -7.41 -18.07 14.10
CA ILE A 85 -8.38 -18.98 13.47
C ILE A 85 -7.66 -20.23 12.97
N LEU A 86 -6.54 -20.06 12.27
CA LEU A 86 -5.75 -21.18 11.76
C LEU A 86 -5.19 -22.07 12.89
N GLU A 87 -4.82 -21.48 14.02
CA GLU A 87 -4.35 -22.18 15.23
C GLU A 87 -5.52 -22.76 16.05
N GLY A 88 -6.66 -22.06 16.10
CA GLY A 88 -7.87 -22.48 16.83
C GLY A 88 -8.64 -23.64 16.18
N ASP A 89 -8.51 -23.83 14.86
CA ASP A 89 -9.04 -25.00 14.14
C ASP A 89 -8.17 -26.27 14.34
N ILE A 90 -6.97 -26.14 14.93
CA ILE A 90 -6.09 -27.27 15.27
C ILE A 90 -6.38 -27.80 16.69
N MET A 91 -7.33 -27.22 17.44
CA MET A 91 -7.60 -27.65 18.81
C MET A 91 -9.08 -27.83 19.14
N LYS A 92 -9.56 -29.08 19.00
CA LYS A 92 -10.52 -29.75 19.91
C LYS A 92 -10.20 -31.26 19.99
N PRO A 93 -10.41 -31.96 21.12
CA PRO A 93 -11.17 -31.57 22.30
C PRO A 93 -10.36 -31.54 23.61
N VAL A 94 -10.93 -30.80 24.57
CA VAL A 94 -10.66 -30.97 25.99
C VAL A 94 -11.24 -32.32 26.43
N GLU A 95 -10.40 -33.35 26.45
CA GLU A 95 -10.54 -34.56 27.26
C GLU A 95 -9.47 -34.45 28.35
N SER A 96 -9.74 -34.46 29.66
CA SER A 96 -10.96 -34.66 30.43
C SER A 96 -10.74 -33.95 31.77
N LEU A 97 -11.74 -33.20 32.24
CA LEU A 97 -11.90 -32.97 33.67
C LEU A 97 -12.20 -34.33 34.32
N SER A 98 -11.17 -35.02 34.82
CA SER A 98 -11.38 -36.06 35.83
C SER A 98 -11.48 -35.38 37.19
N GLN A 99 -12.71 -35.02 37.56
CA GLN A 99 -13.08 -35.17 38.97
C GLN A 99 -13.10 -36.68 39.25
N GLY A 100 -12.34 -37.06 40.27
CA GLY A 100 -12.25 -38.41 40.78
C GLY A 100 -11.45 -38.35 42.07
N ASP A 101 -12.16 -38.05 43.16
CA ASP A 101 -11.76 -38.43 44.50
C ASP A 101 -11.44 -39.94 44.57
N GLU A 102 -10.72 -40.32 45.64
CA GLU A 102 -10.39 -41.68 46.13
C GLU A 102 -9.02 -42.27 45.71
N LEU A 103 -7.96 -41.89 46.45
CA LEU A 103 -7.37 -42.65 47.57
C LEU A 103 -6.24 -41.86 48.24
#